data_AF-A0A9E6ZMI8-F1
#
_entry.id   AF-A0A9E6ZMI8-F1
#
_cell.length_a   1.000
_cell.length_b   1.000
_cell.length_c   1.000
_cell.angle_alpha   90.00
_cell.angle_beta   90.00
_cell.angle_gamma   90.00
#
_symmetry.space_group_name_H-M   'P 1'
#
loop_
_entity.id
_entity.type
_entity.pdbx_description
1 polymer ?
#
loop_
_entity_poly.entity_id
_entity_poly.type
_entity_poly.pdbx_seq_one_letter_code
_entity_poly.pdbx_strand_id
1 'polypeptide(L)' 'MLKEPVKKAKKAVIDKDALLKQRIRHLCERFPRYGYRRIKVMLRRQYSMQVNHKRVHRLMREMGLLVKSPQREAS' A
#
# COMPACT_ATOMS: atom_id res chain seq x y z
N MET A 1 -10.64 -28.54 3.76
CA MET A 1 -10.98 -27.19 4.26
C MET A 1 -9.73 -26.32 4.19
N LEU A 2 -9.78 -25.26 3.39
CA LEU A 2 -8.65 -24.42 3.01
C LEU A 2 -8.06 -23.72 4.25
N LYS A 3 -6.84 -24.08 4.66
CA LYS A 3 -6.09 -23.35 5.70
C LYS A 3 -5.64 -22.01 5.12
N GLU A 4 -6.32 -20.94 5.49
CA GLU A 4 -5.83 -19.58 5.26
C GLU A 4 -4.51 -19.38 6.03
N PRO A 5 -3.42 -18.92 5.37
CA PRO A 5 -2.15 -18.73 6.06
C PRO A 5 -2.22 -17.47 6.94
N VAL A 6 -2.41 -17.67 8.23
CA VAL A 6 -2.34 -16.64 9.27
C VAL A 6 -0.91 -16.08 9.31
N LYS A 7 -0.70 -14.92 8.67
CA LYS A 7 0.62 -14.25 8.61
C LYS A 7 1.03 -13.80 10.01
N LYS A 8 2.07 -14.49 10.55
CA LYS A 8 2.74 -14.29 11.85
C LYS A 8 2.83 -12.83 12.29
N ALA A 9 2.18 -12.50 13.41
CA ALA A 9 2.35 -11.26 14.14
C ALA A 9 3.75 -11.23 14.81
N LYS A 10 4.66 -10.40 14.27
CA LYS A 10 5.96 -10.14 14.89
C LYS A 10 5.82 -8.97 15.86
N LYS A 11 6.21 -9.21 17.12
CA LYS A 11 6.56 -8.29 18.23
C LYS A 11 6.23 -6.81 18.02
N ALA A 12 5.33 -6.26 18.85
CA ALA A 12 4.81 -4.89 18.81
C ALA A 12 5.89 -3.81 19.04
N VAL A 13 6.80 -3.63 18.09
CA VAL A 13 7.41 -2.33 17.83
C VAL A 13 6.28 -1.50 17.25
N ILE A 14 5.91 -0.39 17.90
CA ILE A 14 4.86 0.52 17.41
C ILE A 14 5.32 1.03 16.04
N ASP A 15 4.92 0.33 14.99
CA ASP A 15 5.19 0.72 13.62
C ASP A 15 4.33 1.96 13.38
N LYS A 16 4.93 3.13 13.55
CA LYS A 16 4.29 4.43 13.33
C LYS A 16 3.74 4.55 11.90
N ASP A 17 4.22 3.70 10.97
CA ASP A 17 3.74 3.59 9.60
C ASP A 17 2.64 2.53 9.42
N ALA A 18 2.26 1.73 10.42
CA ALA A 18 1.25 0.67 10.28
C ALA A 18 -0.10 1.19 9.77
N LEU A 19 -0.60 2.28 10.36
CA LEU A 19 -1.84 2.91 9.92
C LEU A 19 -1.71 3.41 8.47
N LEU A 20 -0.59 4.04 8.14
CA LEU A 20 -0.33 4.56 6.80
C LEU A 20 -0.23 3.42 5.77
N LYS A 21 0.45 2.32 6.10
CA LYS A 21 0.54 1.10 5.30
C LYS A 21 -0.84 0.51 5.03
N GLN A 22 -1.69 0.42 6.05
CA GLN A 22 -3.06 -0.07 5.90
C GLN A 22 -3.90 0.81 4.96
N ARG A 23 -3.82 2.14 5.10
CA ARG A 23 -4.53 3.08 4.22
C ARG A 23 -4.02 3.02 2.78
N ILE A 24 -2.70 2.96 2.59
CA ILE A 24 -2.10 2.79 1.26
C ILE A 24 -2.59 1.49 0.62
N ARG A 25 -2.59 0.37 1.35
CA ARG A 25 -3.07 -0.92 0.85
C ARG A 25 -4.53 -0.84 0.41
N HIS A 26 -5.40 -0.30 1.25
CA HIS A 26 -6.82 -0.13 0.92
C HIS A 26 -7.03 0.72 -0.35
N LEU A 27 -6.25 1.80 -0.50
CA LEU A 27 -6.29 2.63 -1.71
C LEU A 27 -5.76 1.90 -2.96
N CYS A 28 -4.73 1.06 -2.81
CA CYS A 28 -4.21 0.26 -3.93
C CYS A 28 -5.19 -0.84 -4.35
N GLU A 29 -5.88 -1.48 -3.39
CA GLU A 29 -6.94 -2.47 -3.66
C GLU A 29 -8.14 -1.83 -4.36
N ARG A 30 -8.55 -0.62 -3.94
CA ARG A 30 -9.63 0.13 -4.58
C ARG A 30 -9.24 0.73 -5.94
N PHE A 31 -7.97 1.11 -6.11
CA PHE A 31 -7.45 1.77 -7.31
C PHE A 31 -6.15 1.09 -7.81
N PRO A 32 -6.22 -0.10 -8.41
CA PRO A 32 -5.04 -0.89 -8.78
C PRO A 32 -4.13 -0.22 -9.81
N ARG A 33 -4.65 0.72 -10.61
CA ARG A 33 -3.87 1.50 -11.59
C ARG A 33 -3.12 2.68 -10.96
N TYR A 34 -3.31 2.98 -9.68
CA TYR A 34 -2.78 4.19 -9.07
C TYR A 34 -1.38 3.97 -8.51
N GLY A 35 -0.41 4.68 -9.08
CA GLY A 35 0.94 4.78 -8.50
C GLY A 35 0.98 5.70 -7.27
N TYR A 36 2.11 5.69 -6.57
CA TYR A 36 2.34 6.42 -5.32
C TYR A 36 2.02 7.93 -5.38
N ARG A 37 2.17 8.57 -6.55
CA ARG A 37 1.76 9.98 -6.76
C ARG A 37 0.26 10.18 -6.58
N ARG A 38 -0.57 9.30 -7.13
CA ARG A 38 -2.04 9.37 -7.00
C ARG A 38 -2.51 8.93 -5.62
N ILE A 39 -1.87 7.90 -5.05
CA ILE A 39 -2.14 7.45 -3.68
C ILE A 39 -1.90 8.58 -2.67
N LYS A 40 -0.80 9.36 -2.82
CA LYS A 40 -0.54 10.54 -1.98
C LYS A 40 -1.69 11.56 -2.02
N VAL A 41 -2.25 11.83 -3.20
CA VAL A 41 -3.39 12.75 -3.35
C VAL A 41 -4.63 12.18 -2.65
N MET A 42 -4.90 10.88 -2.81
CA MET A 42 -6.03 10.21 -2.15
C MET A 42 -5.89 10.18 -0.63
N LEU A 43 -4.68 9.95 -0.10
CA LEU A 43 -4.40 10.04 1.33
C LEU A 43 -4.73 11.42 1.89
N ARG A 44 -4.39 12.49 1.16
CA ARG A 44 -4.73 13.86 1.54
C ARG A 44 -6.22 14.14 1.43
N ARG A 45 -6.89 13.64 0.38
CA ARG A 45 -8.32 13.93 0.12
C ARG A 45 -9.27 13.16 1.03
N GLN A 46 -9.01 11.88 1.27
CA GLN A 46 -9.91 11.01 2.05
C GLN A 46 -9.60 10.98 3.54
N TYR A 47 -8.32 11.10 3.91
CA TYR A 47 -7.88 10.93 5.29
C TYR A 47 -7.22 12.19 5.87
N SER A 48 -7.19 13.30 5.12
CA SER A 48 -6.52 14.55 5.51
C SER A 48 -5.05 14.36 5.93
N MET A 49 -4.41 13.27 5.48
CA MET A 49 -3.04 12.95 5.87
C MET A 49 -2.04 13.66 4.95
N GLN A 50 -1.20 14.52 5.53
CA GLN A 50 -0.11 15.15 4.81
C GLN A 50 1.14 14.27 4.86
N VAL A 51 1.30 13.42 3.86
CA VAL A 51 2.45 12.50 3.76
C VAL A 51 3.33 12.87 2.57
N ASN A 52 4.65 12.86 2.78
CA ASN A 52 5.61 13.06 1.71
C ASN A 52 5.50 11.91 0.68
N HIS A 53 5.48 12.25 -0.60
CA HIS A 53 5.43 11.27 -1.70
C HIS A 53 6.61 10.28 -1.66
N LYS A 54 7.79 10.69 -1.17
CA LYS A 54 8.94 9.80 -0.96
C LYS A 54 8.65 8.71 0.09
N ARG A 55 7.93 9.05 1.17
CA ARG A 55 7.53 8.12 2.23
C ARG A 55 6.50 7.12 1.71
N VAL A 56 5.49 7.59 0.98
CA VAL A 56 4.49 6.73 0.33
C VAL A 56 5.19 5.75 -0.63
N HIS A 57 6.11 6.24 -1.46
CA HIS A 57 6.89 5.41 -2.37
C HIS A 57 7.70 4.32 -1.64
N ARG A 58 8.43 4.70 -0.57
CA ARG A 58 9.19 3.75 0.25
C ARG A 58 8.30 2.65 0.82
N LEU A 59 7.17 3.04 1.43
CA LEU A 59 6.22 2.10 2.02
C LEU A 59 5.57 1.19 0.97
N MET A 60 5.18 1.71 -0.19
CA MET A 60 4.67 0.89 -1.30
C MET A 60 5.72 -0.10 -1.79
N ARG A 61 7.00 0.29 -1.84
CA ARG A 61 8.11 -0.61 -2.21
C ARG A 61 8.34 -1.69 -1.17
N GLU A 62 8.38 -1.34 0.12
CA GLU A 62 8.50 -2.29 1.23
C GLU A 62 7.34 -3.30 1.26
N MET A 63 6.12 -2.85 0.94
CA MET A 63 4.93 -3.72 0.90
C MET A 63 4.80 -4.53 -0.40
N GLY A 64 5.68 -4.32 -1.38
CA GLY A 64 5.54 -4.95 -2.71
C GLY A 64 4.30 -4.49 -3.48
N LEU A 65 3.72 -3.36 -3.10
CA LEU A 65 2.51 -2.75 -3.71
C LEU A 65 2.86 -1.77 -4.84
N LEU A 66 4.11 -1.74 -5.30
CA LEU A 66 4.38 -1.07 -6.58
C LEU A 66 3.56 -1.78 -7.64
N VAL A 67 2.77 -0.99 -8.37
CA VAL A 67 2.08 -1.44 -9.57
C VAL A 67 3.15 -1.97 -10.52
N LYS A 68 3.37 -3.28 -10.51
CA LYS A 68 3.99 -3.95 -11.63
C LYS A 68 2.99 -3.74 -12.75
N SER A 69 3.37 -3.01 -13.80
CA SER A 69 2.64 -3.05 -15.05
C SER A 69 2.30 -4.51 -15.31
N PRO A 70 1.01 -4.89 -15.51
CA PRO A 70 0.71 -6.26 -15.87
C PRO A 70 1.63 -6.57 -17.05
N GLN A 71 2.44 -7.63 -16.92
CA GLN A 71 3.05 -8.21 -18.10
C GLN A 71 1.87 -8.42 -19.04
N ARG A 72 1.87 -7.70 -20.16
CA ARG A 72 0.94 -8.01 -21.24
C ARG A 72 1.32 -9.43 -21.60
N GLU A 73 0.58 -10.42 -21.10
CA GLU A 73 0.55 -11.72 -21.74
C GLU A 73 -0.02 -11.41 -23.11
N ALA A 74 0.89 -11.24 -24.07
CA ALA A 74 0.55 -11.13 -25.46
C ALA A 74 -0.15 -12.44 -25.81
N SER A 75 -1.45 -12.36 -26.06
CA SER A 75 -2.24 -13.41 -26.71
C SER A 75 -2.80 -12.80 -27.98
#